data_AF-A0A960CKN3-F1
#
_entry.id   AF-A0A960CKN3-F1
#
_cell.length_a   1.000
_cell.length_b   1.000
_cell.length_c   1.000
_cell.angle_alpha   90.00
_cell.angle_beta   90.00
_cell.angle_gamma   90.00
#
_symmetry.space_group_name_H-M   'P 1'
#
loop_
_entity.id
_entity.type
_entity.pdbx_description
1 polymer ?
#
loop_
_entity_poly.entity_id
_entity_poly.type
_entity_poly.pdbx_seq_one_letter_code
_entity_poly.pdbx_strand_id
1 'polypeptide(L)'
;MAEQSGSAPETGAPTAGTRTDEQRGGRDDRGGRGDRGRRDDRGGRGGRDSGEKSNYLERVVTINRVSKVVKGGRRFSFTALVIVGDGNGLVGVGYGKAQELPAAIAKGVEEARKNFFRVPLIGGTVVH
;
A
#
# COMPACT_ATOMS: atom_id res chain seq x y z
N MET A 1 -39.80 41.72 -32.32
CA MET A 1 -38.57 41.04 -31.84
C MET A 1 -37.79 42.07 -31.04
N ALA A 2 -37.83 42.00 -29.71
CA ALA A 2 -37.09 42.89 -28.83
C ALA A 2 -36.08 42.03 -28.05
N GLU A 3 -34.80 42.25 -28.31
CA GLU A 3 -33.68 41.73 -27.52
C GLU A 3 -33.18 42.87 -26.62
N GLN A 4 -33.31 42.72 -25.30
CA GLN A 4 -32.66 43.58 -24.31
C GLN A 4 -32.09 42.71 -23.20
N SER A 5 -30.79 42.42 -23.27
CA SER A 5 -29.97 41.97 -22.15
C SER A 5 -29.19 43.16 -21.60
N GLY A 6 -29.50 43.58 -20.38
CA GLY A 6 -28.77 44.61 -19.66
C GLY A 6 -27.44 44.08 -19.10
N SER A 7 -26.37 44.85 -19.28
CA SER A 7 -25.14 44.73 -18.50
C SER A 7 -24.71 46.14 -18.06
N ALA A 8 -24.33 46.25 -16.78
CA ALA A 8 -24.07 47.50 -16.09
C ALA A 8 -22.70 48.12 -16.48
N PRO A 9 -22.56 49.46 -16.44
CA PRO A 9 -21.27 50.11 -16.65
C PRO A 9 -20.45 50.27 -15.36
N GLU A 10 -19.14 50.07 -15.50
CA GLU A 10 -18.11 50.42 -14.52
C GLU A 10 -17.83 51.93 -14.51
N THR A 11 -17.52 52.51 -13.35
CA THR A 11 -16.82 53.80 -13.23
C THR A 11 -16.03 53.83 -11.92
N GLY A 12 -14.75 54.20 -12.00
CA GLY A 12 -13.72 53.94 -10.99
C GLY A 12 -13.36 55.11 -10.07
N ALA A 13 -12.26 54.92 -9.34
CA ALA A 13 -11.52 55.95 -8.62
C ALA A 13 -10.01 55.60 -8.58
N PRO A 14 -9.08 56.55 -8.82
CA PRO A 14 -7.62 56.34 -8.80
C PRO A 14 -6.92 56.93 -7.54
N THR A 15 -5.57 56.83 -7.53
CA THR A 15 -4.52 57.47 -6.68
C THR A 15 -3.94 56.58 -5.57
N ALA A 16 -2.64 56.56 -5.23
CA ALA A 16 -1.38 57.09 -5.75
C ALA A 16 -0.23 56.29 -5.07
N GLY A 17 0.93 56.18 -5.73
CA GLY A 17 2.01 55.24 -5.34
C GLY A 17 2.88 55.64 -4.14
N THR A 18 3.70 54.69 -3.68
CA THR A 18 4.91 54.93 -2.87
C THR A 18 6.09 54.20 -3.50
N ARG A 19 7.22 54.90 -3.54
CA ARG A 19 8.42 54.63 -4.32
C ARG A 19 9.38 53.67 -3.61
N THR A 20 10.25 53.09 -4.43
CA THR A 20 11.46 52.29 -4.21
C THR A 20 12.36 52.68 -3.04
N ASP A 21 13.05 51.70 -2.44
CA ASP A 21 14.50 51.77 -2.23
C ASP A 21 15.12 50.37 -2.05
N GLU A 22 16.20 50.11 -2.79
CA GLU A 22 17.04 48.92 -2.70
C GLU A 22 18.15 49.07 -1.64
N GLN A 23 18.67 47.92 -1.19
CA GLN A 23 20.09 47.65 -0.88
C GLN A 23 20.60 47.72 0.58
N ARG A 24 21.14 46.57 1.03
CA ARG A 24 22.40 46.27 1.76
C ARG A 24 22.20 44.90 2.46
N GLY A 25 22.95 43.82 2.24
CA GLY A 25 24.38 43.66 1.96
C GLY A 25 25.03 42.97 3.16
N GLY A 26 25.41 41.70 3.06
CA GLY A 26 26.14 40.96 4.10
C GLY A 26 26.58 39.57 3.64
N ARG A 27 27.79 39.49 3.06
CA ARG A 27 28.56 38.25 2.83
C ARG A 27 29.50 38.07 4.00
N ASP A 28 29.62 36.86 4.54
CA ASP A 28 30.86 36.38 5.18
C ASP A 28 30.91 34.85 5.13
N ASP A 29 31.63 34.34 4.13
CA ASP A 29 32.22 33.00 4.09
C ASP A 29 33.30 32.86 5.19
N ARG A 30 33.36 31.70 5.87
CA ARG A 30 34.62 30.97 6.14
C ARG A 30 34.47 29.63 6.90
N GLY A 31 34.67 28.54 6.15
CA GLY A 31 35.45 27.33 6.51
C GLY A 31 34.90 26.40 7.62
N GLY A 32 34.83 25.08 7.48
CA GLY A 32 35.47 24.13 6.57
C GLY A 32 35.77 22.83 7.34
N ARG A 33 36.04 21.73 6.60
CA ARG A 33 36.34 20.34 7.04
C ARG A 33 35.07 19.49 7.24
N GLY A 34 34.80 18.42 6.50
CA GLY A 34 35.70 17.45 5.89
C GLY A 34 35.45 16.11 6.57
N ASP A 35 34.42 15.39 6.12
CA ASP A 35 34.43 13.93 6.19
C ASP A 35 33.89 13.36 4.89
N ARG A 36 34.76 12.61 4.24
CA ARG A 36 34.59 12.02 2.93
C ARG A 36 33.97 10.65 3.12
N GLY A 37 32.73 10.53 2.67
CA GLY A 37 32.34 9.40 1.85
C GLY A 37 31.86 8.14 2.57
N ARG A 38 31.06 7.42 1.78
CA ARG A 38 30.94 5.96 1.81
C ARG A 38 30.14 5.38 2.98
N ARG A 39 28.83 5.63 2.96
CA ARG A 39 27.88 4.64 3.48
C ARG A 39 26.47 4.75 2.92
N ASP A 40 26.35 4.97 1.62
CA ASP A 40 25.13 4.58 0.89
C ASP A 40 25.27 3.17 0.33
N ASP A 41 25.86 2.28 1.13
CA ASP A 41 25.68 0.83 1.08
C ASP A 41 24.27 0.45 1.56
N ARG A 42 23.22 1.16 1.12
CA ARG A 42 21.88 0.55 1.03
C ARG A 42 21.88 -0.35 -0.20
N GLY A 43 22.72 -1.37 -0.09
CA GLY A 43 22.81 -2.48 -1.01
C GLY A 43 21.42 -3.02 -1.29
N GLY A 44 21.19 -3.28 -2.56
CA GLY A 44 19.99 -3.90 -3.08
C GLY A 44 19.62 -5.10 -2.23
N ARG A 45 18.54 -4.96 -1.46
CA ARG A 45 17.86 -6.13 -0.91
C ARG A 45 16.96 -6.64 -2.02
N GLY A 46 17.53 -7.61 -2.74
CA GLY A 46 17.02 -8.12 -4.00
C GLY A 46 15.53 -8.33 -4.04
N GLY A 47 14.90 -7.72 -5.05
CA GLY A 47 13.68 -8.23 -5.65
C GLY A 47 14.00 -9.53 -6.38
N ARG A 48 14.31 -10.59 -5.63
CA ARG A 48 14.03 -11.96 -6.06
C ARG A 48 12.57 -12.24 -5.72
N ASP A 49 11.66 -11.47 -6.30
CA ASP A 49 10.29 -11.93 -6.48
C ASP A 49 10.34 -12.87 -7.68
N SER A 50 10.99 -14.01 -7.45
CA SER A 50 11.08 -15.08 -8.41
C SER A 50 9.66 -15.56 -8.62
N GLY A 51 9.06 -15.11 -9.71
CA GLY A 51 7.76 -15.52 -10.25
C GLY A 51 7.72 -16.99 -10.65
N GLU A 52 8.30 -17.86 -9.83
CA GLU A 52 7.96 -19.27 -9.78
C GLU A 52 6.56 -19.31 -9.19
N LYS A 53 5.56 -19.27 -10.08
CA LYS A 53 4.22 -19.83 -9.83
C LYS A 53 4.42 -21.30 -9.54
N SER A 54 4.96 -21.57 -8.37
CA SER A 54 5.15 -22.89 -7.82
C SER A 54 3.78 -23.52 -7.82
N ASN A 55 3.71 -24.72 -8.37
CA ASN A 55 2.49 -25.39 -8.82
C ASN A 55 1.66 -25.88 -7.61
N TYR A 56 1.35 -24.98 -6.69
CA TYR A 56 0.56 -25.23 -5.49
C TYR A 56 -0.91 -25.00 -5.80
N LEU A 57 -1.74 -25.92 -5.33
CA LEU A 57 -3.18 -25.81 -5.38
C LEU A 57 -3.64 -24.85 -4.30
N GLU A 58 -4.20 -23.72 -4.71
CA GLU A 58 -4.79 -22.71 -3.82
C GLU A 58 -6.28 -22.98 -3.70
N ARG A 59 -6.77 -23.19 -2.47
CA ARG A 59 -8.17 -23.46 -2.17
C ARG A 59 -8.67 -22.50 -1.12
N VAL A 60 -9.73 -21.75 -1.46
CA VAL A 60 -10.43 -20.91 -0.49
C VAL A 60 -11.45 -21.77 0.24
N VAL A 61 -11.34 -21.84 1.56
CA VAL A 61 -12.23 -22.68 2.38
C VAL A 61 -13.47 -21.90 2.77
N THR A 62 -13.27 -20.72 3.38
CA THR A 62 -14.35 -19.86 3.82
C THR A 62 -14.00 -18.39 3.62
N ILE A 63 -15.05 -17.61 3.36
CA ILE A 63 -15.00 -16.16 3.25
C ILE A 63 -16.06 -15.60 4.19
N ASN A 64 -15.63 -14.74 5.12
CA ASN A 64 -16.54 -14.07 6.04
C ASN A 64 -16.41 -12.56 5.91
N ARG A 65 -17.54 -11.86 6.02
CA ARG A 65 -17.57 -10.39 6.17
C ARG A 65 -17.67 -10.06 7.64
N VAL A 66 -16.60 -9.53 8.21
CA VAL A 66 -16.54 -9.08 9.61
C VAL A 66 -16.76 -7.57 9.72
N SER A 67 -17.23 -7.09 10.87
CA SER A 67 -17.59 -5.67 11.05
C SER A 67 -17.03 -5.09 12.34
N LYS A 68 -16.48 -3.87 12.27
CA LYS A 68 -16.18 -3.03 13.44
C LYS A 68 -17.25 -1.95 13.57
N VAL A 69 -17.91 -1.88 14.72
CA VAL A 69 -18.87 -0.80 15.03
C VAL A 69 -18.12 0.48 15.38
N VAL A 70 -18.57 1.62 14.85
CA VAL A 70 -18.04 2.96 15.11
C VAL A 70 -19.20 3.92 15.34
N LYS A 71 -18.92 5.14 15.82
CA LYS A 71 -19.94 6.14 16.18
C LYS A 71 -20.94 6.49 15.06
N GLY A 72 -20.59 6.23 13.79
CA GLY A 72 -21.41 6.52 12.60
C GLY A 72 -21.83 5.29 11.78
N GLY A 73 -21.72 4.07 12.32
CA GLY A 73 -22.17 2.86 11.63
C GLY A 73 -21.23 1.67 11.77
N ARG A 74 -21.19 0.81 10.74
CA ARG A 74 -20.37 -0.42 10.74
C ARG A 74 -19.35 -0.34 9.61
N ARG A 75 -18.06 -0.43 9.96
CA ARG A 75 -16.99 -0.62 8.98
C ARG A 75 -16.81 -2.11 8.74
N PHE A 76 -16.93 -2.53 7.48
CA PHE A 76 -16.80 -3.91 7.10
C PHE A 76 -15.37 -4.24 6.65
N SER A 77 -15.00 -5.50 6.79
CA SER A 77 -13.78 -6.06 6.23
C SER A 77 -14.06 -7.51 5.86
N PHE A 78 -13.32 -8.04 4.89
CA PHE A 78 -13.39 -9.44 4.51
C PHE A 78 -12.23 -10.20 5.15
N THR A 79 -12.54 -11.42 5.59
CA THR A 79 -11.57 -12.40 6.06
C THR A 79 -11.68 -13.63 5.17
N ALA A 80 -10.54 -14.16 4.74
CA ALA A 80 -10.46 -15.35 3.91
C ALA A 80 -9.56 -16.38 4.59
N LEU A 81 -10.06 -17.60 4.74
CA LEU A 81 -9.25 -18.75 5.14
C LEU A 81 -8.87 -19.51 3.87
N VAL A 82 -7.57 -19.60 3.62
CA VAL A 82 -7.00 -20.16 2.39
C VAL A 82 -6.04 -21.30 2.76
N ILE A 83 -6.08 -22.36 1.97
CA ILE A 83 -5.15 -23.48 2.04
C ILE A 83 -4.35 -23.52 0.74
N VAL A 84 -3.05 -23.73 0.85
CA VAL A 84 -2.12 -23.87 -0.28
C VAL A 84 -1.40 -25.19 -0.12
N GLY A 85 -1.32 -26.04 -1.15
CA GLY A 85 -0.60 -27.31 -1.02
C GLY A 85 -0.42 -28.06 -2.32
N ASP A 86 0.44 -29.07 -2.30
CA ASP A 86 0.77 -29.92 -3.46
C ASP A 86 0.03 -31.27 -3.47
N GLY A 87 -0.75 -31.55 -2.42
CA GLY A 87 -1.47 -32.83 -2.24
C GLY A 87 -0.57 -34.01 -1.85
N ASN A 88 0.74 -33.83 -1.80
CA ASN A 88 1.74 -34.87 -1.50
C ASN A 88 2.25 -34.78 -0.05
N GLY A 89 1.45 -34.18 0.83
CA GLY A 89 1.78 -34.00 2.24
C GLY A 89 2.42 -32.65 2.57
N LEU A 90 2.59 -31.73 1.61
CA LEU A 90 2.95 -30.34 1.89
C LEU A 90 1.69 -29.46 1.82
N VAL A 91 1.33 -28.87 2.96
CA VAL A 91 0.16 -27.99 3.08
C VAL A 91 0.51 -26.74 3.87
N GLY A 92 -0.09 -25.62 3.52
CA GLY A 92 0.05 -24.34 4.22
C GLY A 92 -1.33 -23.75 4.44
N VAL A 93 -1.52 -23.12 5.60
CA VAL A 93 -2.76 -22.43 5.96
C VAL A 93 -2.48 -20.95 6.10
N GLY A 94 -3.35 -20.13 5.54
CA GLY A 94 -3.24 -18.68 5.60
C GLY A 94 -4.57 -18.02 5.92
N TYR A 95 -4.48 -16.90 6.65
CA TYR A 95 -5.64 -16.15 7.11
C TYR A 95 -5.52 -14.67 6.70
N GLY A 96 -6.16 -14.34 5.58
CA GLY A 96 -6.10 -12.99 5.05
C GLY A 96 -7.23 -12.11 5.56
N LYS A 97 -6.93 -10.85 5.93
CA LYS A 97 -7.94 -9.82 6.20
C LYS A 97 -7.66 -8.54 5.39
N ALA A 98 -8.67 -8.04 4.71
CA ALA A 98 -8.60 -6.79 3.96
C ALA A 98 -9.96 -6.08 3.87
N GLN A 99 -9.96 -4.85 3.34
CA GLN A 99 -11.20 -4.10 3.08
C GLN A 99 -11.93 -4.63 1.84
N GLU A 100 -11.19 -5.16 0.87
CA GLU A 100 -11.70 -5.77 -0.36
C GLU A 100 -11.49 -7.27 -0.37
N LEU A 101 -12.33 -7.99 -1.11
CA LEU A 101 -12.29 -9.44 -1.18
C LEU A 101 -11.01 -9.99 -1.86
N PRO A 102 -10.60 -9.53 -3.06
CA PRO A 102 -9.44 -10.11 -3.75
C PRO A 102 -8.15 -9.87 -2.95
N ALA A 103 -8.05 -8.70 -2.32
CA ALA A 103 -6.93 -8.34 -1.45
C ALA A 103 -6.84 -9.24 -0.20
N ALA A 104 -7.97 -9.70 0.35
CA ALA A 104 -7.97 -10.63 1.48
C ALA A 104 -7.46 -12.01 1.05
N ILE A 105 -7.86 -12.50 -0.13
CA ILE A 105 -7.42 -13.79 -0.66
C ILE A 105 -5.91 -13.75 -0.94
N ALA A 106 -5.41 -12.72 -1.63
CA ALA A 106 -3.99 -12.58 -1.93
C ALA A 106 -3.12 -12.59 -0.66
N LYS A 107 -3.53 -11.86 0.38
CA LYS A 107 -2.86 -11.89 1.70
C LYS A 107 -2.87 -13.27 2.35
N GLY A 108 -3.99 -13.99 2.24
CA GLY A 108 -4.10 -15.37 2.73
C GLY A 108 -3.15 -16.31 2.00
N VAL A 109 -3.01 -16.17 0.67
CA VAL A 109 -2.08 -16.97 -0.14
C VAL A 109 -0.63 -16.68 0.25
N GLU A 110 -0.25 -15.41 0.40
CA GLU A 110 1.11 -15.03 0.82
C GLU A 110 1.46 -15.54 2.22
N GLU A 111 0.51 -15.53 3.15
CA GLU A 111 0.69 -16.06 4.49
C GLU A 111 0.79 -17.59 4.50
N ALA A 112 -0.06 -18.28 3.73
CA ALA A 112 -0.01 -19.73 3.59
C ALA A 112 1.33 -20.22 2.99
N ARG A 113 1.89 -19.49 2.02
CA ARG A 113 3.20 -19.79 1.42
C ARG A 113 4.36 -19.65 2.41
N LYS A 114 4.22 -18.83 3.46
CA LYS A 114 5.25 -18.68 4.51
C LYS A 114 5.15 -19.81 5.54
N ASN A 115 3.94 -20.32 5.79
CA ASN A 115 3.65 -21.28 6.84
C ASN A 115 3.33 -22.67 6.25
N PHE A 116 4.33 -23.33 5.68
CA PHE A 116 4.18 -24.72 5.24
C PHE A 116 4.36 -25.71 6.38
N PHE A 117 3.47 -26.69 6.41
CA PHE A 117 3.43 -27.82 7.32
C PHE A 117 3.53 -29.11 6.51
N ARG A 118 4.43 -30.01 6.94
CA ARG A 118 4.60 -31.33 6.32
C ARG A 118 3.81 -32.37 7.11
N VAL A 119 2.83 -32.99 6.47
CA VAL A 119 2.04 -34.08 7.02
C VAL A 119 2.74 -35.41 6.71
N PRO A 120 3.04 -36.25 7.71
CA PRO A 120 3.51 -37.61 7.46
C PRO A 120 2.35 -38.45 6.92
N LEU A 121 2.50 -38.95 5.70
CA LEU A 121 1.52 -39.80 5.02
C LEU A 121 2.17 -41.13 4.65
N ILE A 122 1.47 -42.24 4.87
CA ILE A 122 1.84 -43.57 4.37
C ILE A 122 0.70 -44.05 3.46
N GLY A 123 1.01 -44.25 2.17
CA GLY A 123 0.03 -44.72 1.18
C GLY A 123 -1.18 -43.80 0.99
N GLY A 124 -1.09 -42.52 1.38
CA GLY A 124 -2.21 -41.56 1.35
C GLY A 124 -3.04 -41.48 2.62
N THR A 125 -2.71 -42.27 3.65
CA THR A 125 -3.40 -42.28 4.95
C THR A 125 -2.52 -41.73 6.06
N VAL A 126 -3.15 -41.28 7.14
CA VAL A 126 -2.47 -40.75 8.33
C VAL A 126 -1.97 -41.89 9.21
N VAL A 127 -0.77 -41.72 9.77
CA VAL A 127 -0.16 -42.67 10.72
C VAL A 127 -0.80 -42.55 12.11
N HIS A 128 -0.98 -43.68 12.79
CA HIS A 128 -1.48 -43.75 14.18
C HIS A 128 -0.56 -44.63 15.02
#